data_AF-A0A929VEJ7-F1
#
_entry.id   AF-A0A929VEJ7-F1
#
_cell.length_a   1.000
_cell.length_b   1.000
_cell.length_c   1.000
_cell.angle_alpha   90.00
_cell.angle_beta   90.00
_cell.angle_gamma   90.00
#
_symmetry.space_group_name_H-M   'P 1'
#
loop_
_entity.id
_entity.type
_entity.pdbx_description
1 polymer ?
#
loop_
_entity_poly.entity_id
_entity_poly.type
_entity_poly.pdbx_seq_one_letter_code
_entity_poly.pdbx_strand_id
1 'polypeptide(L)' 'MISFVLMRVLALLGVLFVFPFVTALLYHEENCARIFLVFALLCGLTGALHSRQRPENPVFYAREGFVMTVL' A
#
# COMPACT_ATOMS: atom_id res chain seq x y z
N MET A 1 -3.64 -15.08 -6.15
CA MET A 1 -4.08 -13.84 -6.83
C MET A 1 -4.45 -12.76 -5.82
N ILE A 2 -5.28 -13.09 -4.82
CA ILE A 2 -5.61 -12.23 -3.66
C ILE A 2 -4.38 -11.53 -3.05
N SER A 3 -3.33 -12.25 -2.64
CA SER A 3 -2.14 -11.63 -2.04
C SER A 3 -1.38 -10.68 -2.98
N PHE A 4 -1.41 -10.92 -4.29
CA PHE A 4 -0.81 -10.02 -5.28
C PHE A 4 -1.62 -8.73 -5.40
N VAL A 5 -2.95 -8.81 -5.41
CA VAL A 5 -3.84 -7.64 -5.39
C VAL A 5 -3.65 -6.86 -4.09
N LEU A 6 -3.60 -7.56 -2.94
CA LEU A 6 -3.38 -6.95 -1.63
C LEU A 6 -2.04 -6.20 -1.57
N MET A 7 -0.95 -6.79 -2.05
CA MET A 7 0.36 -6.14 -2.10
C MET A 7 0.39 -4.94 -3.05
N ARG A 8 -0.38 -4.99 -4.13
CA ARG A 8 -0.53 -3.87 -5.07
C ARG A 8 -1.36 -2.74 -4.48
N VAL A 9 -2.42 -3.05 -3.74
CA VAL A 9 -3.21 -2.08 -2.96
C VAL A 9 -2.36 -1.49 -1.83
N LEU A 10 -1.56 -2.30 -1.15
CA LEU A 10 -0.64 -1.85 -0.10
C LEU A 10 0.43 -0.89 -0.64
N ALA A 11 0.97 -1.16 -1.84
CA ALA A 11 1.87 -0.25 -2.52
C ALA A 11 1.19 1.08 -2.88
N LEU A 12 -0.06 1.04 -3.37
CA LEU A 12 -0.86 2.24 -3.61
C LEU A 12 -1.13 3.03 -2.33
N LEU A 13 -1.40 2.33 -1.22
CA LEU A 13 -1.55 2.92 0.11
C LEU A 13 -0.26 3.61 0.56
N GLY A 14 0.91 2.99 0.33
CA GLY A 14 2.21 3.61 0.58
C GLY A 14 2.42 4.91 -0.20
N VAL A 15 2.01 4.96 -1.48
CA VAL A 15 2.03 6.20 -2.29
C VAL A 15 1.04 7.23 -1.73
N LEU A 16 -0.15 6.79 -1.33
CA LEU A 16 -1.16 7.67 -0.74
C LEU A 16 -0.67 8.28 0.57
N PHE A 17 0.11 7.56 1.38
CA PHE A 17 0.74 8.06 2.61
C PHE A 17 1.81 9.14 2.38
N VAL A 18 2.33 9.29 1.15
CA VAL A 18 3.21 10.43 0.81
C VAL A 18 2.42 11.75 0.82
N PHE A 19 1.12 11.72 0.54
CA PHE A 19 0.26 12.91 0.57
C PHE A 19 0.12 13.51 1.99
N PRO A 20 -0.28 12.76 3.04
CA PRO A 20 -0.32 13.27 4.41
C PRO A 20 1.08 13.59 4.96
N PHE A 21 2.14 12.96 4.46
CA PHE A 21 3.52 13.36 4.79
C PHE A 21 3.81 14.79 4.32
N VAL A 22 3.44 15.14 3.08
CA VAL A 22 3.60 16.51 2.55
C VAL A 22 2.77 17.51 3.36
N THR A 23 1.54 17.16 3.75
CA THR A 23 0.72 18.06 4.57
C THR A 23 1.28 18.23 5.98
N ALA A 24 1.84 17.17 6.60
CA ALA A 24 2.47 17.26 7.91
C ALA A 24 3.70 18.17 7.89
N LEU A 25 4.45 18.16 6.78
CA LEU A 25 5.61 19.02 6.57
C LEU A 25 5.21 20.50 6.38
N LEU A 26 4.10 20.76 5.68
CA LEU A 26 3.50 22.10 5.56
C LEU A 26 3.05 22.69 6.90
N TYR A 27 2.56 21.86 7.82
CA TYR A 27 2.13 22.28 9.15
C TYR A 27 3.28 22.35 10.18
N HIS A 28 4.54 22.08 9.79
CA HIS A 28 5.70 22.01 10.69
C HIS A 28 5.56 20.98 11.83
N GLU A 29 4.73 19.96 11.65
CA GLU A 29 4.53 18.88 12.61
C GLU A 29 5.57 17.77 12.38
N GLU A 30 6.80 18.03 12.83
CA GLU A 30 7.98 17.16 12.68
C GLU A 30 7.74 15.72 13.17
N ASN A 31 6.98 15.58 14.26
CA ASN A 31 6.72 14.28 14.88
C ASN A 31 5.79 13.43 14.01
N CYS A 32 4.71 14.04 13.52
CA CYS A 32 3.76 13.40 12.61
C CYS A 32 4.41 13.08 11.26
N ALA A 33 5.21 14.01 10.73
CA ALA A 33 5.93 13.81 9.47
C ALA A 33 6.86 12.59 9.53
N ARG A 34 7.63 12.40 10.61
CA ARG A 34 8.49 11.21 10.76
C ARG A 34 7.70 9.91 10.79
N ILE A 35 6.57 9.89 11.49
CA ILE A 35 5.71 8.70 11.56
C ILE A 35 5.16 8.36 10.18
N PHE A 36 4.61 9.35 9.45
CA PHE A 36 4.10 9.12 8.09
C PHE A 36 5.18 8.67 7.12
N LEU A 37 6.41 9.18 7.25
CA LEU A 37 7.54 8.76 6.44
C LEU A 37 7.88 7.28 6.69
N VAL A 38 7.97 6.87 7.96
CA VAL A 38 8.24 5.46 8.32
C VAL A 38 7.14 4.55 7.78
N PHE A 39 5.86 4.91 7.94
CA PHE A 39 4.75 4.12 7.41
C PHE A 39 4.74 4.07 5.88
N ALA A 40 5.00 5.19 5.20
CA ALA A 40 5.10 5.24 3.75
C ALA A 40 6.25 4.34 3.23
N LEU A 41 7.40 4.36 3.89
CA LEU A 41 8.53 3.47 3.57
C LEU A 41 8.18 2.01 3.80
N LEU A 42 7.57 1.68 4.95
CA LEU A 42 7.27 0.31 5.31
C LEU A 42 6.23 -0.29 4.36
N CYS A 43 5.11 0.42 4.11
CA CYS A 43 4.07 -0.01 3.17
C CYS A 43 4.56 0.00 1.71
N GLY A 44 5.31 1.03 1.31
CA GLY A 44 5.85 1.15 -0.05
C GLY A 44 6.87 0.08 -0.38
N LEU A 45 7.85 -0.17 0.51
CA LEU A 45 8.87 -1.19 0.31
C LEU A 45 8.27 -2.60 0.34
N THR A 46 7.43 -2.91 1.33
CA THR A 46 6.80 -4.24 1.42
C THR A 46 5.88 -4.51 0.23
N GLY A 47 5.08 -3.54 -0.19
CA GLY A 47 4.22 -3.64 -1.37
C GLY A 47 5.02 -3.79 -2.68
N ALA A 48 6.08 -3.00 -2.88
CA ALA A 48 6.88 -3.04 -4.09
C ALA A 48 7.74 -4.31 -4.20
N LEU A 49 8.32 -4.77 -3.08
CA LEU A 49 9.15 -5.99 -3.06
C LEU A 49 8.31 -7.23 -3.36
N HIS A 50 7.10 -7.30 -2.81
CA HIS A 50 6.21 -8.46 -2.96
C HIS A 50 5.40 -8.43 -4.27
N SER A 51 5.18 -7.26 -4.87
CA SER A 51 4.53 -7.13 -6.19
C SER A 51 5.36 -7.67 -7.36
N ARG A 52 6.65 -8.01 -7.15
CA ARG A 52 7.46 -8.67 -8.18
C ARG A 52 7.12 -10.14 -8.40
N GLN A 53 6.39 -10.79 -7.51
CA GLN A 53 5.89 -12.15 -7.76
C GLN A 53 4.73 -12.08 -8.76
N ARG A 54 5.05 -12.31 -10.04
CA ARG A 54 4.07 -12.32 -11.13
C ARG A 54 3.05 -13.45 -10.90
N PRO A 55 1.74 -13.17 -10.97
CA PRO A 55 0.73 -14.22 -10.84
C PRO A 55 0.67 -15.06 -12.11
N GLU A 56 0.71 -16.38 -11.95
CA GLU A 56 0.71 -17.39 -13.02
C GLU A 56 -0.66 -17.57 -13.70
N ASN A 57 -1.75 -17.08 -13.08
CA ASN A 57 -3.12 -17.20 -13.59
C ASN A 57 -3.82 -15.83 -13.58
N PRO A 58 -4.39 -15.34 -14.71
CA PRO A 58 -5.05 -14.04 -14.81
C PRO A 58 -6.57 -14.07 -14.59
N VAL A 59 -7.17 -15.20 -14.20
CA VAL A 59 -8.63 -15.34 -14.10
C VAL A 59 -9.14 -14.81 -12.76
N PHE A 60 -9.64 -13.57 -12.75
CA PHE A 60 -10.24 -12.93 -11.59
C PHE A 60 -11.62 -13.56 -11.30
N TYR A 61 -11.73 -14.36 -10.23
CA TYR A 61 -13.00 -14.93 -9.80
C TYR A 61 -13.76 -13.93 -8.90
N ALA A 62 -15.07 -13.76 -9.11
CA ALA A 62 -15.92 -12.85 -8.31
C ALA A 62 -15.87 -13.13 -6.80
N ARG A 63 -15.64 -14.40 -6.40
CA ARG A 63 -15.45 -14.80 -5.00
C ARG A 63 -14.19 -14.19 -4.37
N GLU A 64 -13.12 -14.00 -5.14
CA GLU A 64 -11.90 -13.34 -4.65
C GLU A 64 -12.13 -11.85 -4.38
N GLY A 65 -13.00 -11.20 -5.17
CA GLY A 65 -13.38 -9.80 -4.95
C GLY A 65 -14.11 -9.57 -3.62
N PHE A 66 -15.06 -10.45 -3.25
CA PHE A 66 -15.78 -10.34 -1.98
C PHE A 66 -14.88 -10.54 -0.75
N VAL A 67 -13.91 -11.45 -0.84
CA VAL A 67 -12.93 -11.68 0.25
C VAL A 67 -12.00 -10.46 0.40
N MET A 68 -11.61 -9.83 -0.70
CA MET A 68 -10.79 -8.61 -0.69
C MET A 68 -11.50 -7.40 -0.08
N THR A 69 -12.83 -7.31 -0.17
CA THR A 69 -13.60 -6.21 0.46
C THR A 69 -13.82 -6.39 1.96
N VAL A 70 -13.80 -7.64 2.45
CA VAL A 70 -13.96 -7.96 3.88
C VAL A 70 -12.63 -7.83 4.63
N LEU A 71 -11.52 -8.10 3.95
CA LEU A 71 -10.16 -7.99 4.48
C LEU A 71 -9.71 -6.53 4.58
#